data_AF-A0A3N6NLC4-F1
#
_entry.id   AF-A0A3N6NLC4-F1
#
_cell.length_a   1.000
_cell.length_b   1.000
_cell.length_c   1.000
_cell.angle_alpha   90.00
_cell.angle_beta   90.00
_cell.angle_gamma   90.00
#
_symmetry.space_group_name_H-M   'P 1'
#
loop_
_entity.id
_entity.type
_entity.pdbx_description
1 polymer ?
#
loop_
_entity_poly.entity_id
_entity_poly.type
_entity_poly.pdbx_seq_one_letter_code
_entity_poly.pdbx_strand_id
1 'polypeptide(L)'
;MRGLMIIAAIAAYLWVFGTPSFLSPYTYRAEVGYYNGGAQAWYVGNDTSFDSCISEAQAMFNSYNTPKPNRAFSWACRKMQGESFLERVR
;
A
#
# COMPACT_ATOMS: atom_id res chain seq x y z
N MET A 1 8.63 49.64 -23.44
CA MET A 1 8.90 48.70 -22.34
C MET A 1 7.68 47.79 -22.17
N ARG A 2 7.64 46.68 -22.93
CA ARG A 2 6.55 45.68 -22.93
C ARG A 2 7.18 44.35 -22.55
N GLY A 3 7.03 43.93 -21.31
CA GLY A 3 7.67 42.70 -20.85
C GLY A 3 7.30 42.42 -19.42
N LEU A 4 6.06 41.94 -19.21
CA LEU A 4 5.59 41.39 -17.92
C LEU A 4 4.21 40.74 -18.11
N MET A 5 4.09 39.78 -19.03
CA MET A 5 2.87 38.94 -19.16
C MET A 5 3.19 37.51 -19.63
N ILE A 6 4.23 36.86 -19.08
CA ILE A 6 4.55 35.46 -19.43
C ILE A 6 4.84 34.62 -18.19
N ILE A 7 4.17 34.88 -17.06
CA ILE A 7 4.30 34.02 -15.86
C ILE A 7 2.94 33.40 -15.46
N ALA A 8 1.82 34.04 -15.78
CA ALA A 8 0.49 33.53 -15.41
C ALA A 8 0.02 32.30 -16.22
N ALA A 9 0.55 32.08 -17.43
CA ALA A 9 0.08 30.99 -18.30
C ALA A 9 0.62 29.60 -17.90
N ILE A 10 1.75 29.53 -17.19
CA ILE A 10 2.36 28.24 -16.79
C ILE A 10 1.61 27.63 -15.60
N ALA A 11 1.11 28.47 -14.68
CA ALA A 11 0.36 28.02 -13.51
C ALA A 11 -1.00 27.40 -13.87
N ALA A 12 -1.67 27.89 -14.92
CA ALA A 12 -2.97 27.38 -15.36
C ALA A 12 -2.86 26.01 -16.09
N TYR A 13 -1.73 25.74 -16.75
CA TYR A 13 -1.52 24.47 -17.47
C TYR A 13 -1.24 23.29 -16.51
N LEU A 14 -0.66 23.56 -15.34
CA LEU A 14 -0.41 22.57 -14.30
C LEU A 14 -1.66 22.11 -13.53
N TRP A 15 -2.80 22.79 -13.71
CA TRP A 15 -4.08 22.40 -13.09
C TRP A 15 -4.95 21.52 -14.00
N VAL A 16 -4.75 21.55 -15.32
CA VAL A 16 -5.59 20.84 -16.31
C VAL A 16 -4.99 19.49 -16.71
N PHE A 17 -3.66 19.38 -16.71
CA PHE A 17 -2.96 18.14 -16.97
C PHE A 17 -2.52 17.57 -15.63
N GLY A 18 -3.21 16.50 -15.20
CA GLY A 18 -3.09 15.87 -13.90
C GLY A 18 -1.66 15.88 -13.35
N THR A 19 -1.57 16.14 -12.05
CA THR A 19 -0.31 16.13 -11.30
C THR A 19 0.57 14.96 -11.77
N PRO A 20 1.85 15.21 -12.08
CA PRO A 20 2.72 14.14 -12.59
C PRO A 20 2.69 12.97 -11.60
N SER A 21 2.38 11.78 -12.12
CA SER A 21 2.35 10.49 -11.42
C SER A 21 3.67 10.11 -10.73
N PHE A 22 4.69 10.96 -10.87
CA PHE A 22 5.98 10.89 -10.19
C PHE A 22 5.88 11.05 -8.66
N LEU A 23 4.76 11.55 -8.14
CA LEU A 23 4.51 11.68 -6.70
C LEU A 23 3.48 10.67 -6.17
N SER A 24 3.27 9.52 -6.82
CA SER A 24 2.42 8.48 -6.19
C SER A 24 3.15 7.97 -4.95
N PRO A 25 2.72 8.31 -3.72
CA PRO A 25 3.41 7.87 -2.52
C PRO A 25 3.33 6.35 -2.44
N TYR A 26 4.40 5.71 -1.99
CA TYR A 26 4.35 4.28 -1.69
C TYR A 26 3.35 4.04 -0.55
N THR A 27 2.50 3.04 -0.73
CA THR A 27 1.60 2.54 0.31
C THR A 27 2.00 1.12 0.69
N TYR A 28 1.50 0.64 1.82
CA TYR A 28 1.75 -0.72 2.27
C TYR A 28 0.43 -1.43 2.52
N ARG A 29 0.29 -2.67 2.04
CA ARG A 29 -0.88 -3.54 2.30
C ARG A 29 -0.43 -4.74 3.13
N ALA A 30 -1.10 -5.02 4.24
CA ALA A 30 -0.80 -6.21 5.04
C ALA A 30 -1.02 -7.48 4.20
N GLU A 31 -0.17 -8.48 4.34
CA GLU A 31 -0.32 -9.80 3.70
C GLU A 31 -0.13 -10.88 4.74
N VAL A 32 -1.14 -11.76 4.92
CA VAL A 32 -1.07 -12.87 5.88
C VAL A 32 -1.48 -14.16 5.19
N GLY A 33 -0.58 -15.14 5.18
CA GLY A 33 -0.84 -16.48 4.68
C GLY A 33 -1.44 -17.37 5.76
N TYR A 34 -2.58 -18.00 5.47
CA TYR A 34 -3.26 -18.90 6.40
C TYR A 34 -3.88 -20.11 5.70
N TYR A 35 -4.10 -21.17 6.46
CA TYR A 35 -4.79 -22.36 5.96
C TYR A 35 -6.29 -22.19 6.12
N ASN A 36 -7.09 -22.39 5.07
CA ASN A 36 -8.54 -22.48 5.14
C ASN A 36 -9.02 -23.82 4.58
N GLY A 37 -9.69 -24.64 5.38
CA GLY A 37 -10.12 -25.98 4.95
C GLY A 37 -8.98 -26.91 4.45
N GLY A 38 -7.73 -26.68 4.86
CA GLY A 38 -6.57 -27.44 4.38
C GLY A 38 -5.89 -26.86 3.12
N ALA A 39 -6.49 -25.85 2.48
CA ALA A 39 -5.89 -25.09 1.39
C ALA A 39 -5.16 -23.85 1.92
N GLN A 40 -4.13 -23.38 1.21
CA GLN A 40 -3.51 -22.09 1.48
C GLN A 40 -4.39 -20.95 0.96
N ALA A 41 -4.56 -19.92 1.78
CA ALA A 41 -5.28 -18.70 1.48
C ALA A 41 -4.45 -17.49 1.95
N TRP A 42 -4.75 -16.32 1.38
CA TRP A 42 -4.04 -15.09 1.66
C TRP A 42 -5.02 -13.98 2.01
N TYR A 43 -4.79 -13.33 3.13
CA TYR A 43 -5.39 -12.05 3.46
C TYR A 43 -4.52 -10.95 2.89
N VAL A 44 -5.11 -9.99 2.19
CA VAL A 44 -4.45 -8.76 1.73
C VAL A 44 -5.26 -7.58 2.24
N GLY A 45 -4.61 -6.74 3.04
CA GLY A 45 -5.19 -5.53 3.64
C GLY A 45 -5.30 -4.37 2.66
N ASN A 46 -5.71 -3.21 3.20
CA ASN A 46 -5.83 -1.97 2.44
C ASN A 46 -4.53 -1.15 2.45
N ASP A 47 -4.46 -0.15 1.59
CA ASP A 47 -3.33 0.78 1.54
C ASP A 47 -3.21 1.58 2.85
N THR A 48 -2.05 1.48 3.48
CA THR A 48 -1.77 2.14 4.75
C THR A 48 -0.29 2.53 4.88
N SER A 49 0.08 3.14 6.01
CA SER A 49 1.47 3.42 6.35
C SER A 49 2.23 2.13 6.70
N PHE A 50 3.57 2.16 6.69
CA PHE A 50 4.37 0.98 7.02
C PHE A 50 4.11 0.47 8.45
N ASP A 51 4.12 1.34 9.46
CA ASP A 51 3.88 0.97 10.86
C ASP A 51 2.46 0.42 11.08
N SER A 52 1.49 1.01 10.39
CA SER A 52 0.11 0.52 10.40
C SER A 52 -0.01 -0.86 9.75
N CYS A 53 0.71 -1.08 8.64
CA CYS A 53 0.75 -2.36 7.95
C CYS A 53 1.34 -3.46 8.85
N ILE A 54 2.45 -3.18 9.54
CA ILE A 54 3.06 -4.14 10.49
C ILE A 54 2.05 -4.49 11.58
N SER A 55 1.43 -3.47 12.17
CA SER A 55 0.45 -3.66 13.25
C SER A 55 -0.74 -4.51 12.79
N GLU A 56 -1.27 -4.25 11.60
CA GLU A 56 -2.38 -5.00 11.00
C GLU A 56 -1.97 -6.44 10.67
N ALA A 57 -0.83 -6.63 10.01
CA ALA A 57 -0.33 -7.95 9.62
C ALA A 57 -0.08 -8.84 10.85
N GLN A 58 0.49 -8.28 11.92
CA GLN A 58 0.68 -8.99 13.19
C GLN A 58 -0.65 -9.31 13.88
N ALA A 59 -1.57 -8.33 13.94
CA ALA A 59 -2.89 -8.54 14.53
C ALA A 59 -3.65 -9.66 13.81
N MET A 60 -3.61 -9.68 12.47
CA MET A 60 -4.26 -10.71 11.66
C MET A 60 -3.56 -12.08 11.77
N PHE A 61 -2.23 -12.12 11.78
CA PHE A 61 -1.50 -13.36 12.00
C PHE A 61 -1.85 -13.98 13.37
N ASN A 62 -1.89 -13.15 14.40
CA ASN A 62 -2.26 -13.58 15.76
C ASN A 62 -3.74 -13.98 15.83
N SER A 63 -4.66 -13.23 15.21
CA SER A 63 -6.09 -13.54 15.26
C SER A 63 -6.42 -14.91 14.65
N TYR A 64 -5.66 -15.35 13.63
CA TYR A 64 -5.77 -16.71 13.11
C TYR A 64 -5.14 -17.76 14.03
N ASN A 65 -3.98 -17.46 14.63
CA ASN A 65 -3.22 -18.43 15.43
C ASN A 65 -3.68 -18.57 16.88
N THR A 66 -4.31 -17.56 17.47
CA THR A 66 -4.85 -17.59 18.84
C THR A 66 -5.91 -18.69 19.03
N PRO A 67 -6.96 -18.82 18.18
CA PRO A 67 -7.95 -19.87 18.34
C PRO A 67 -7.43 -21.25 17.88
N LYS A 68 -6.47 -21.28 16.95
CA LYS A 68 -5.88 -22.52 16.43
C LYS A 68 -4.41 -22.27 16.07
N PRO A 69 -3.45 -22.79 16.85
CA PRO A 69 -2.03 -22.66 16.52
C PRO A 69 -1.72 -23.21 15.11
N ASN A 70 -0.76 -22.59 14.43
CA ASN A 70 -0.34 -22.93 13.06
C ASN A 70 -1.45 -22.78 11.99
N ARG A 71 -2.49 -21.99 12.28
CA ARG A 71 -3.51 -21.62 11.29
C ARG A 71 -2.98 -20.61 10.27
N ALA A 72 -2.24 -19.60 10.73
CA ALA A 72 -1.46 -18.69 9.88
C ALA A 72 0.02 -19.10 9.88
N PHE A 73 0.64 -19.05 8.70
CA PHE A 73 2.01 -19.54 8.46
C PHE A 73 2.99 -18.44 8.07
N SER A 74 2.51 -17.29 7.59
CA SER A 74 3.37 -16.14 7.26
C SER A 74 2.62 -14.82 7.40
N TRP A 75 3.37 -13.75 7.63
CA TRP A 75 2.88 -12.39 7.48
C TRP A 75 4.00 -11.49 6.92
N ALA A 76 3.60 -10.49 6.14
CA ALA A 76 4.46 -9.48 5.53
C ALA A 76 3.68 -8.20 5.22
N CYS A 77 4.39 -7.15 4.84
CA CYS A 77 3.83 -5.93 4.27
C CYS A 77 4.17 -5.85 2.79
N ARG A 78 3.17 -5.64 1.93
CA ARG A 78 3.37 -5.44 0.50
C ARG A 78 3.60 -3.97 0.24
N LYS A 79 4.76 -3.60 -0.29
CA LYS A 79 5.00 -2.25 -0.79
C LYS A 79 4.30 -2.09 -2.14
N MET A 80 3.44 -1.09 -2.23
CA MET A 80 2.57 -0.82 -3.36
C MET A 80 2.87 0.57 -3.93
N GLN A 81 2.65 0.72 -5.24
CA GLN A 81 2.58 2.00 -5.92
C GLN A 81 1.28 2.05 -6.72
N GLY A 82 0.25 2.67 -6.12
CA GLY A 82 -1.13 2.48 -6.56
C GLY A 82 -1.52 1.00 -6.46
N GLU A 83 -2.10 0.43 -7.52
CA GLU A 83 -2.45 -1.00 -7.56
C GLU A 83 -1.27 -1.94 -7.88
N SER A 84 -0.09 -1.38 -8.20
CA SER A 84 1.08 -2.19 -8.56
C SER A 84 1.80 -2.69 -7.31
N PHE A 85 1.98 -4.01 -7.22
CA PHE A 85 2.84 -4.63 -6.23
C PHE A 85 4.31 -4.48 -6.63
N LEU A 86 5.13 -3.97 -5.72
CA LEU A 86 6.57 -3.80 -5.94
C LEU A 86 7.37 -4.90 -5.27
N GLU A 87 7.23 -5.02 -3.94
CA GLU A 87 8.02 -5.96 -3.14
C GLU A 87 7.31 -6.30 -1.83
N ARG A 88 7.70 -7.42 -1.22
CA ARG A 88 7.33 -7.74 0.17
C ARG A 88 8.43 -7.23 1.09
N VAL A 89 8.01 -6.47 2.09
CA VAL A 89 8.82 -5.94 3.18
C VAL A 89 8.30 -6.47 4.51
N ARG A 90 9.11 -6.39 5.55
CA ARG A 90 8.81 -6.95 6.87
C ARG A 90 8.23 -5.88 7.78
#